data_AF-A0A8S1GVG8-F1
#
_entry.id   AF-A0A8S1GVG8-F1
#
_cell.length_a   1.000
_cell.length_b   1.000
_cell.length_c   1.000
_cell.angle_alpha   90.00
_cell.angle_beta   90.00
_cell.angle_gamma   90.00
#
_symmetry.space_group_name_H-M   'P 1'
#
loop_
_entity.id
_entity.type
_entity.pdbx_description
1 polymer ?
#
loop_
_entity_poly.entity_id
_entity_poly.type
_entity_poly.pdbx_seq_one_letter_code
_entity_poly.pdbx_strand_id
1 'polypeptide(L)'
;MKAVIQRVTKASVTVGNDVISSIGRGVCVLVGVSKDDTEEDMDFIIRKILKLRLFPSESRPWDKSVSELDLEVLSVSQFTLYGILKGNKLDFHNAMAPEAASIFYSNFLEKLKSNYKSDKVQDGKFAAYMMSFEQLKAQLHSDIQGVNRYNPENVNDLAACVQAMAAENKYDKDIVLTVLKLYQLNPDRYDETTVRLVLLKTLMVLPSSDFALAKCLIDTNKLGSPELRRLVKGTYKPSTNATEPFKLPQEIPKMIRSITGFEEAVKTYACRVINVTFQNIEKSLLSRLLGGADDKEVATYAKRFGWEAKEGGNVFFVANHDATIRTRNIDEKIQFSHVGDILRSINVPLQLA
;
A
#
# COMPACT_ATOMS: atom_id res chain seq x y z
N MET A 1 -19.44 8.40 22.07
CA MET A 1 -18.56 7.36 21.50
C MET A 1 -19.28 6.02 21.46
N LYS A 2 -18.94 5.10 20.54
CA LYS A 2 -19.47 3.73 20.50
C LYS A 2 -18.35 2.70 20.63
N ALA A 3 -18.62 1.60 21.33
CA ALA A 3 -17.71 0.47 21.42
C ALA A 3 -18.46 -0.85 21.30
N VAL A 4 -17.91 -1.79 20.53
CA VAL A 4 -18.34 -3.20 20.52
C VAL A 4 -17.27 -4.00 21.26
N ILE A 5 -17.64 -4.61 22.38
CA ILE A 5 -16.72 -5.34 23.25
C ILE A 5 -17.00 -6.84 23.10
N GLN A 6 -15.98 -7.59 22.69
CA GLN A 6 -16.05 -9.03 22.50
C GLN A 6 -15.12 -9.72 23.48
N ARG A 7 -15.65 -10.68 24.24
CA ARG A 7 -14.83 -11.57 25.05
C ARG A 7 -14.11 -12.57 24.14
N VAL A 8 -12.79 -12.68 24.27
CA VAL A 8 -11.96 -13.52 23.40
C VAL A 8 -11.05 -14.44 24.20
N THR A 9 -10.79 -15.63 23.66
CA THR A 9 -9.73 -16.52 24.14
C THR A 9 -8.36 -16.15 23.58
N LYS A 10 -8.36 -15.56 22.37
CA LYS A 10 -7.23 -14.93 21.68
C LYS A 10 -7.78 -13.99 20.61
N ALA A 11 -7.07 -12.93 20.28
CA ALA A 11 -7.37 -12.08 19.14
C ALA A 11 -6.07 -11.55 18.53
N SER A 12 -6.07 -11.31 17.22
CA SER A 12 -4.92 -10.76 16.53
C SER A 12 -5.35 -9.88 15.38
N VAL A 13 -4.54 -8.86 15.08
CA VAL A 13 -4.66 -8.05 13.88
C VAL A 13 -3.55 -8.44 12.92
N THR A 14 -3.93 -8.75 11.70
CA THR A 14 -3.01 -9.13 10.62
C THR A 14 -3.21 -8.17 9.47
N VAL A 15 -2.11 -7.64 8.93
CA VAL A 15 -2.11 -6.83 7.71
C VAL A 15 -1.32 -7.60 6.67
N GLY A 16 -1.98 -8.00 5.58
CA GLY A 16 -1.40 -8.95 4.63
C GLY A 16 -1.17 -10.31 5.30
N ASN A 17 0.10 -10.71 5.46
CA ASN A 17 0.49 -11.96 6.11
C ASN A 17 1.14 -11.74 7.48
N ASP A 18 1.35 -10.50 7.92
CA ASP A 18 2.10 -10.19 9.13
C ASP A 18 1.16 -9.87 10.29
N VAL A 19 1.38 -10.53 11.43
CA VAL A 19 0.66 -10.27 12.67
C VAL A 19 1.20 -8.98 13.27
N ILE A 20 0.38 -7.93 13.23
CA ILE A 20 0.72 -6.60 13.73
C ILE A 20 0.61 -6.54 15.25
N SER A 21 -0.43 -7.18 15.79
CA SER A 21 -0.63 -7.31 17.22
C SER A 21 -1.44 -8.55 17.54
N SER A 22 -1.22 -9.09 18.74
CA SER A 22 -1.99 -10.22 19.24
C SER A 22 -2.14 -10.15 20.74
N ILE A 23 -3.28 -10.62 21.22
CA ILE A 23 -3.57 -10.87 22.63
C ILE A 23 -3.97 -12.33 22.80
N GLY A 24 -3.65 -12.87 23.96
CA GLY A 24 -4.26 -14.07 24.51
C GLY A 24 -5.65 -13.79 25.07
N ARG A 25 -5.94 -14.36 26.24
CA ARG A 25 -7.28 -14.27 26.84
C ARG A 25 -7.57 -12.83 27.28
N GLY A 26 -8.72 -12.31 26.88
CA GLY A 26 -9.04 -10.90 27.11
C GLY A 26 -10.28 -10.41 26.39
N VAL A 27 -10.24 -9.15 25.98
CA VAL A 27 -11.31 -8.52 25.20
C VAL A 27 -10.76 -7.89 23.91
N CYS A 28 -11.50 -8.07 22.82
CA CYS A 28 -11.32 -7.30 21.59
C CYS A 28 -12.36 -6.18 21.56
N VAL A 29 -11.94 -4.94 21.36
CA VAL A 29 -12.77 -3.75 21.41
C VAL A 29 -12.69 -3.02 20.08
N LEU A 30 -13.82 -2.96 19.38
CA LEU A 30 -13.97 -2.10 18.21
C LEU A 30 -14.48 -0.74 18.67
N VAL A 31 -13.71 0.32 18.47
CA VAL A 31 -14.02 1.67 18.96
C VAL A 31 -14.38 2.58 17.79
N GLY A 32 -15.60 3.10 17.80
CA GLY A 32 -16.05 4.11 16.85
C GLY A 32 -16.07 5.47 17.52
N VAL A 33 -15.59 6.49 16.79
CA VAL A 33 -15.58 7.89 17.24
C VAL A 33 -16.53 8.72 16.39
N SER A 34 -17.45 9.44 17.03
CA SER A 34 -18.36 10.41 16.43
C SER A 34 -17.69 11.77 16.29
N LYS A 35 -18.12 12.58 15.32
CA LYS A 35 -17.70 14.00 15.22
C LYS A 35 -18.06 14.84 16.46
N ASP A 36 -19.06 14.40 17.23
CA ASP A 36 -19.57 15.08 18.43
C ASP A 36 -18.99 14.50 19.74
N ASP A 37 -18.07 13.53 19.66
CA ASP A 37 -17.51 12.90 20.86
C ASP A 37 -16.54 13.82 21.59
N THR A 38 -16.59 13.77 22.92
CA THR A 38 -15.79 14.58 23.84
C THR A 38 -14.89 13.73 24.72
N GLU A 39 -13.98 14.37 25.46
CA GLU A 39 -13.12 13.67 26.43
C GLU A 39 -13.94 12.96 27.53
N GLU A 40 -15.11 13.49 27.89
CA GLU A 40 -16.00 12.84 28.85
C GLU A 40 -16.55 11.49 28.31
N ASP A 41 -16.85 11.43 27.01
CA ASP A 41 -17.27 10.20 26.35
C ASP A 41 -16.14 9.15 26.32
N MET A 42 -14.91 9.60 26.05
CA MET A 42 -13.71 8.76 26.09
C MET A 42 -13.54 8.14 27.49
N ASP A 43 -13.63 8.96 28.53
CA ASP A 43 -13.54 8.52 29.92
C ASP A 43 -14.65 7.55 30.31
N PHE A 44 -15.86 7.81 29.83
CA PHE A 44 -16.98 6.92 30.04
C PHE A 44 -16.75 5.55 29.41
N ILE A 45 -16.31 5.50 28.14
CA ILE A 45 -16.07 4.24 27.43
C ILE A 45 -14.89 3.47 28.05
N ILE A 46 -13.78 4.13 28.41
CA ILE A 46 -12.64 3.48 29.09
C ILE A 46 -13.08 2.81 30.38
N ARG A 47 -13.84 3.53 31.23
CA ARG A 47 -14.40 2.94 32.46
C ARG A 47 -15.29 1.74 32.17
N LYS A 48 -16.11 1.79 31.11
CA LYS A 48 -16.96 0.66 30.72
C LYS A 48 -16.11 -0.53 30.27
N ILE A 49 -15.11 -0.35 29.41
CA ILE A 49 -14.23 -1.43 28.95
C ILE A 49 -13.57 -2.15 30.14
N LEU A 50 -12.99 -1.39 31.07
CA LEU A 50 -12.22 -1.96 32.17
C LEU A 50 -13.09 -2.60 33.25
N LYS A 51 -14.32 -2.10 33.48
CA LYS A 51 -15.20 -2.56 34.57
C LYS A 51 -16.33 -3.47 34.13
N LEU A 52 -16.53 -3.69 32.82
CA LEU A 52 -17.61 -4.55 32.33
C LEU A 52 -17.37 -6.00 32.75
N ARG A 53 -18.36 -6.60 33.41
CA ARG A 53 -18.32 -7.96 33.95
C ARG A 53 -18.63 -9.00 32.86
N LEU A 54 -17.63 -9.35 32.07
CA LEU A 54 -17.76 -10.30 30.94
C LEU A 54 -17.29 -11.72 31.28
N PHE A 55 -16.53 -11.89 32.35
CA PHE A 55 -15.88 -13.16 32.66
C PHE A 55 -16.59 -13.88 33.81
N PRO A 56 -16.66 -15.22 33.74
CA PRO A 56 -17.28 -16.01 34.80
C PRO A 56 -16.37 -16.06 36.03
N SER A 57 -16.98 -16.18 37.21
CA SER A 57 -16.37 -16.71 38.42
C SER A 57 -16.87 -18.14 38.68
N GLU A 58 -16.41 -18.77 39.75
CA GLU A 58 -16.86 -20.12 40.16
C GLU A 58 -18.38 -20.19 40.41
N SER A 59 -19.02 -19.06 40.73
CA SER A 59 -20.44 -19.00 41.10
C SER A 59 -21.34 -18.29 40.10
N ARG A 60 -20.81 -17.44 39.21
CA ARG A 60 -21.62 -16.58 38.33
C ARG A 60 -21.01 -16.44 36.93
N PRO A 61 -21.82 -16.52 35.85
CA PRO A 61 -21.31 -16.42 34.48
C PRO A 61 -20.87 -15.01 34.05
N TRP A 62 -21.34 -13.95 34.72
CA TRP A 62 -21.09 -12.54 34.40
C TRP A 62 -20.65 -11.78 35.65
N ASP A 63 -19.40 -11.96 36.07
CA ASP A 63 -18.98 -11.55 37.40
C ASP A 63 -17.70 -10.73 37.44
N LYS A 64 -16.72 -11.12 36.64
CA LYS A 64 -15.38 -10.53 36.64
C LYS A 64 -15.14 -9.65 35.43
N SER A 65 -14.41 -8.56 35.62
CA SER A 65 -13.97 -7.69 34.52
C SER A 65 -12.61 -8.10 33.95
N VAL A 66 -12.21 -7.47 32.84
CA VAL A 66 -10.88 -7.68 32.24
C VAL A 66 -9.77 -7.28 33.21
N SER A 67 -9.97 -6.19 33.96
CA SER A 67 -8.98 -5.69 34.92
C SER A 67 -8.89 -6.52 36.19
N GLU A 68 -10.00 -7.06 36.68
CA GLU A 68 -10.03 -7.93 37.87
C GLU A 68 -9.29 -9.26 37.63
N LEU A 69 -9.20 -9.72 36.38
CA LEU A 69 -8.53 -10.95 36.00
C LEU A 69 -7.15 -10.73 35.37
N ASP A 70 -6.66 -9.49 35.35
CA ASP A 70 -5.38 -9.11 34.73
C ASP A 70 -5.19 -9.59 33.27
N LEU A 71 -6.30 -9.53 32.51
CA LEU A 71 -6.38 -9.98 31.13
C LEU A 71 -6.03 -8.87 30.14
N GLU A 72 -5.91 -9.23 28.87
CA GLU A 72 -5.45 -8.32 27.81
C GLU A 72 -6.60 -7.61 27.10
N VAL A 73 -6.30 -6.46 26.51
CA VAL A 73 -7.24 -5.64 25.72
C VAL A 73 -6.62 -5.39 24.36
N LEU A 74 -7.31 -5.80 23.30
CA LEU A 74 -6.99 -5.41 21.93
C LEU A 74 -8.00 -4.36 21.50
N SER A 75 -7.55 -3.12 21.31
CA SER A 75 -8.38 -2.03 20.84
C SER A 75 -8.14 -1.80 19.35
N VAL A 76 -9.20 -1.65 18.56
CA VAL A 76 -9.13 -1.39 17.12
C VAL A 76 -10.12 -0.29 16.77
N SER A 77 -9.68 0.73 16.03
CA SER A 77 -10.57 1.77 15.51
C SER A 77 -11.51 1.22 14.43
N GLN A 78 -12.80 1.56 14.55
CA GLN A 78 -13.87 1.05 13.69
C GLN A 78 -14.92 2.14 13.41
N PHE A 79 -14.66 3.00 12.43
CA PHE A 79 -15.58 4.09 12.05
C PHE A 79 -16.96 3.57 11.57
N THR A 80 -17.03 2.33 11.07
CA THR A 80 -18.27 1.74 10.56
C THR A 80 -19.35 1.55 11.62
N LEU A 81 -19.02 1.65 12.92
CA LEU A 81 -20.00 1.66 14.01
C LEU A 81 -20.94 2.88 13.97
N TYR A 82 -20.57 3.92 13.21
CA TYR A 82 -21.40 5.09 12.92
C TYR A 82 -22.02 5.04 11.52
N GLY A 83 -22.00 3.87 10.86
CA GLY A 83 -22.70 3.65 9.61
C GLY A 83 -24.22 3.71 9.78
N ILE A 84 -24.87 4.45 8.90
CA ILE A 84 -26.33 4.50 8.73
C ILE A 84 -26.65 3.99 7.33
N LEU A 85 -27.74 3.25 7.21
CA LEU A 85 -28.24 2.77 5.92
C LEU A 85 -29.26 3.77 5.35
N LYS A 86 -28.90 4.42 4.24
CA LYS A 86 -29.84 5.17 3.40
C LYS A 86 -30.27 4.24 2.27
N GLY A 87 -31.34 3.47 2.53
CA GLY A 87 -31.70 2.32 1.70
C GLY A 87 -30.64 1.22 1.88
N ASN A 88 -29.97 0.82 0.79
CA ASN A 88 -28.86 -0.14 0.83
C ASN A 88 -27.47 0.52 0.81
N LYS A 89 -27.40 1.87 0.79
CA LYS A 89 -26.14 2.61 0.78
C LYS A 89 -25.69 2.93 2.20
N LEU A 90 -24.44 2.62 2.51
CA LEU A 90 -23.79 3.01 3.75
C LEU A 90 -23.45 4.51 3.73
N ASP A 91 -23.78 5.20 4.81
CA ASP A 91 -23.49 6.60 5.06
C ASP A 91 -22.81 6.74 6.42
N PHE A 92 -21.67 7.43 6.47
CA PHE A 92 -20.83 7.60 7.66
C PHE A 92 -20.72 9.06 8.12
N HIS A 93 -21.64 9.95 7.75
CA HIS A 93 -21.59 11.39 8.09
C HIS A 93 -21.53 11.73 9.58
N ASN A 94 -21.80 10.76 10.47
CA ASN A 94 -21.68 10.91 11.92
C ASN A 94 -20.34 10.45 12.46
N ALA A 95 -19.56 9.67 11.70
CA ALA A 95 -18.20 9.32 12.09
C ALA A 95 -17.32 10.57 12.07
N MET A 96 -16.38 10.66 13.02
CA MET A 96 -15.35 11.69 13.00
C MET A 96 -14.48 11.53 11.74
N ALA A 97 -14.06 12.66 11.16
CA ALA A 97 -13.16 12.66 10.00
C ALA A 97 -11.83 11.95 10.33
N PRO A 98 -11.18 11.26 9.37
CA PRO A 98 -10.00 10.43 9.62
C PRO A 98 -8.89 11.11 10.41
N GLU A 99 -8.59 12.37 10.10
CA GLU A 99 -7.51 13.15 10.73
C GLU A 99 -7.79 13.41 12.20
N ALA A 100 -8.98 13.92 12.51
CA ALA A 100 -9.42 14.17 13.87
C ALA A 100 -9.59 12.87 14.65
N ALA A 101 -10.13 11.83 14.01
CA ALA A 101 -10.32 10.51 14.60
C ALA A 101 -8.99 9.87 14.99
N SER A 102 -7.92 10.09 14.22
CA SER A 102 -6.58 9.61 14.55
C SER A 102 -6.07 10.16 15.86
N ILE A 103 -6.15 11.49 16.01
CA ILE A 103 -5.69 12.17 17.23
C ILE A 103 -6.56 11.73 18.41
N PHE A 104 -7.88 11.71 18.21
CA PHE A 104 -8.83 11.32 19.26
C PHE A 104 -8.62 9.87 19.72
N TYR A 105 -8.39 8.95 18.79
CA TYR A 105 -8.17 7.54 19.09
C TYR A 105 -6.81 7.29 19.75
N SER A 106 -5.75 7.99 19.32
CA SER A 106 -4.46 7.95 20.01
C SER A 106 -4.58 8.39 21.47
N ASN A 107 -5.28 9.50 21.73
CA ASN A 107 -5.56 9.97 23.09
C ASN A 107 -6.38 8.95 23.89
N PHE A 108 -7.39 8.34 23.26
CA PHE A 108 -8.17 7.26 23.86
C PHE A 108 -7.28 6.07 24.27
N LEU A 109 -6.35 5.64 23.39
CA LEU A 109 -5.43 4.54 23.66
C LEU A 109 -4.46 4.86 24.80
N GLU A 110 -3.87 6.04 24.81
CA GLU A 110 -2.98 6.49 25.88
C GLU A 110 -3.71 6.52 27.22
N LYS A 111 -4.94 7.05 27.23
CA LYS A 111 -5.77 7.11 28.43
C LYS A 111 -6.22 5.73 28.89
N LEU A 112 -6.51 4.82 27.96
CA LEU A 112 -6.82 3.42 28.28
C LEU A 112 -5.62 2.71 28.91
N LYS A 113 -4.42 2.92 28.35
CA LYS A 113 -3.16 2.39 28.89
C LYS A 113 -2.86 2.92 30.29
N SER A 114 -3.05 4.22 30.52
CA SER A 114 -2.79 4.85 31.81
C SER A 114 -3.78 4.45 32.90
N ASN A 115 -5.05 4.16 32.53
CA ASN A 115 -6.08 3.69 33.47
C ASN A 115 -6.02 2.18 33.75
N TYR A 116 -5.15 1.42 33.07
CA TYR A 116 -5.01 -0.02 33.27
C TYR A 116 -3.56 -0.45 33.42
N LYS A 117 -2.96 -1.02 32.37
CA LYS A 117 -1.55 -1.40 32.29
C LYS A 117 -1.11 -1.29 30.84
N SER A 118 -0.03 -0.59 30.58
CA SER A 118 0.42 -0.28 29.21
C SER A 118 0.75 -1.54 28.40
N ASP A 119 1.34 -2.56 29.05
CA ASP A 119 1.72 -3.84 28.46
C ASP A 119 0.53 -4.75 28.12
N LYS A 120 -0.63 -4.54 28.76
CA LYS A 120 -1.85 -5.32 28.54
C LYS A 120 -2.78 -4.75 27.48
N VAL A 121 -2.50 -3.56 26.97
CA VAL A 121 -3.33 -2.89 25.95
C VAL A 121 -2.59 -2.88 24.62
N GLN A 122 -3.07 -3.69 23.69
CA GLN A 122 -2.58 -3.78 22.33
C GLN A 122 -3.46 -2.94 21.39
N ASP A 123 -2.82 -2.29 20.42
CA ASP A 123 -3.48 -1.53 19.36
C ASP A 123 -3.58 -2.38 18.09
N GLY A 124 -4.65 -2.21 17.31
CA GLY A 124 -4.78 -2.73 15.95
C GLY A 124 -3.94 -1.98 14.91
N LYS A 125 -3.23 -0.91 15.32
CA LYS A 125 -2.43 0.01 14.52
C LYS A 125 -3.30 0.90 13.63
N PHE A 126 -3.83 1.97 14.24
CA PHE A 126 -4.65 2.99 13.59
C PHE A 126 -4.00 3.61 12.34
N ALA A 127 -2.68 3.81 12.35
CA ALA A 127 -2.00 4.71 11.42
C ALA A 127 -1.77 4.17 9.99
N ALA A 128 -1.71 2.84 9.79
CA ALA A 128 -1.28 2.30 8.49
C ALA A 128 -2.34 2.42 7.39
N TYR A 129 -3.61 2.67 7.73
CA TYR A 129 -4.72 2.72 6.76
C TYR A 129 -5.50 4.04 6.73
N MET A 130 -5.22 5.02 7.60
CA MET A 130 -6.07 6.23 7.72
C MET A 130 -5.36 7.57 7.53
N MET A 131 -4.02 7.64 7.65
CA MET A 131 -3.30 8.86 7.26
C MET A 131 -3.10 8.88 5.76
N SER A 132 -3.35 10.04 5.14
CA SER A 132 -3.06 10.22 3.73
C SER A 132 -1.56 10.16 3.47
N PHE A 133 -1.17 9.80 2.26
CA PHE A 133 0.23 9.76 1.83
C PHE A 133 0.96 11.09 2.12
N GLU A 134 0.32 12.24 1.89
CA GLU A 134 0.93 13.55 2.11
C GLU A 134 1.21 13.81 3.60
N GLN A 135 0.36 13.31 4.50
CA GLN A 135 0.56 13.45 5.95
C GLN A 135 1.70 12.57 6.45
N LEU A 136 1.73 11.30 6.03
CA LEU A 136 2.81 10.37 6.36
C LEU A 136 4.15 10.89 5.83
N LYS A 137 4.15 11.40 4.60
CA LYS A 137 5.33 12.03 3.98
C LYS A 137 5.78 13.27 4.75
N ALA A 138 4.86 14.13 5.20
CA ALA A 138 5.19 15.33 5.97
C ALA A 138 5.84 14.96 7.32
N GLN A 139 5.32 13.94 7.99
CA GLN A 139 5.89 13.44 9.24
C GLN A 139 7.30 12.87 9.03
N LEU A 140 7.51 12.08 7.97
CA LEU A 140 8.84 11.58 7.62
C LEU A 140 9.78 12.65 7.04
N HIS A 141 9.29 13.81 6.63
CA HIS A 141 10.14 14.82 6.01
C HIS A 141 11.22 15.34 6.97
N SER A 142 10.93 15.41 8.28
CA SER A 142 11.94 15.71 9.31
C SER A 142 12.95 14.57 9.49
N ASP A 143 12.52 13.33 9.27
CA ASP A 143 13.23 12.12 9.69
C ASP A 143 14.09 11.52 8.56
N ILE A 144 13.77 11.81 7.30
CA ILE A 144 14.53 11.34 6.11
C ILE A 144 15.66 12.31 5.73
N GLN A 145 15.74 13.51 6.32
CA GLN A 145 16.79 14.48 6.00
C GLN A 145 18.13 14.17 6.70
N GLY A 146 19.22 14.39 5.98
CA GLY A 146 20.58 14.28 6.51
C GLY A 146 20.95 12.87 6.98
N VAL A 147 21.44 12.76 8.22
CA VAL A 147 21.98 11.51 8.79
C VAL A 147 20.86 10.52 9.20
N ASN A 148 19.68 11.03 9.53
CA ASN A 148 18.55 10.20 10.01
C ASN A 148 17.91 9.32 8.93
N ARG A 149 18.28 9.51 7.65
CA ARG A 149 17.85 8.69 6.52
C ARG A 149 18.15 7.20 6.70
N TYR A 150 19.15 6.86 7.51
CA TYR A 150 19.57 5.48 7.78
C TYR A 150 19.10 4.94 9.12
N ASN A 151 18.21 5.65 9.82
CA ASN A 151 17.66 5.17 11.08
C ASN A 151 16.76 3.94 10.83
N PRO A 152 17.09 2.76 11.37
CA PRO A 152 16.28 1.55 11.19
C PRO A 152 14.87 1.66 11.79
N GLU A 153 14.65 2.56 12.75
CA GLU A 153 13.34 2.75 13.37
C GLU A 153 12.30 3.31 12.39
N ASN A 154 12.75 4.04 11.35
CA ASN A 154 11.88 4.65 10.35
C ASN A 154 11.33 3.63 9.33
N VAL A 155 11.78 2.37 9.35
CA VAL A 155 11.36 1.33 8.39
C VAL A 155 9.85 1.12 8.40
N ASN A 156 9.23 1.14 9.59
CA ASN A 156 7.80 0.94 9.73
C ASN A 156 6.98 2.08 9.11
N ASP A 157 7.45 3.31 9.29
CA ASP A 157 6.75 4.50 8.76
C ASP A 157 6.95 4.62 7.24
N LEU A 158 8.14 4.25 6.73
CA LEU A 158 8.39 4.13 5.30
C LEU A 158 7.52 3.03 4.65
N ALA A 159 7.35 1.88 5.31
CA ALA A 159 6.46 0.83 4.83
C ALA A 159 5.01 1.31 4.79
N ALA A 160 4.54 2.05 5.79
CA ALA A 160 3.22 2.68 5.79
C ALA A 160 3.05 3.68 4.64
N CYS A 161 4.07 4.52 4.36
CA CYS A 161 4.08 5.39 3.19
C CYS A 161 3.92 4.61 1.88
N VAL A 162 4.64 3.49 1.71
CA VAL A 162 4.55 2.65 0.50
C VAL A 162 3.14 2.06 0.35
N GLN A 163 2.52 1.64 1.45
CA GLN A 163 1.13 1.16 1.45
C GLN A 163 0.15 2.28 1.05
N ALA A 164 0.29 3.48 1.61
CA ALA A 164 -0.50 4.65 1.24
C ALA A 164 -0.30 5.04 -0.24
N MET A 165 0.94 4.97 -0.75
CA MET A 165 1.25 5.18 -2.17
C MET A 165 0.51 4.20 -3.09
N ALA A 166 0.34 2.96 -2.65
CA ALA A 166 -0.42 1.94 -3.38
C ALA A 166 -1.93 2.19 -3.34
N ALA A 167 -2.47 2.57 -2.18
CA ALA A 167 -3.89 2.83 -1.99
C ALA A 167 -4.36 4.10 -2.71
N GLU A 168 -3.60 5.20 -2.60
CA GLU A 168 -3.96 6.53 -3.12
C GLU A 168 -3.45 6.81 -4.53
N ASN A 169 -2.80 5.83 -5.16
CA ASN A 169 -2.13 5.99 -6.46
C ASN A 169 -1.13 7.17 -6.49
N LYS A 170 -0.34 7.33 -5.42
CA LYS A 170 0.75 8.31 -5.32
C LYS A 170 2.10 7.67 -5.62
N TYR A 171 3.12 8.48 -5.87
CA TYR A 171 4.47 8.00 -6.13
C TYR A 171 5.53 8.95 -5.58
N ASP A 172 6.53 8.39 -4.90
CA ASP A 172 7.70 9.12 -4.41
C ASP A 172 8.95 8.24 -4.50
N LYS A 173 9.92 8.71 -5.27
CA LYS A 173 11.16 7.99 -5.56
C LYS A 173 12.07 7.90 -4.34
N ASP A 174 12.13 8.95 -3.53
CA ASP A 174 13.03 9.00 -2.38
C ASP A 174 12.60 8.03 -1.31
N ILE A 175 11.29 7.92 -1.05
CA ILE A 175 10.73 6.93 -0.12
C ILE A 175 11.04 5.51 -0.61
N VAL A 176 10.80 5.23 -1.89
CA VAL A 176 11.08 3.92 -2.51
C VAL A 176 12.56 3.53 -2.37
N LEU A 177 13.48 4.41 -2.72
CA LEU A 177 14.91 4.10 -2.62
C LEU A 177 15.38 4.00 -1.17
N THR A 178 14.82 4.81 -0.27
CA THR A 178 15.21 4.80 1.16
C THR A 178 14.77 3.51 1.84
N VAL A 179 13.54 3.04 1.60
CA VAL A 179 13.06 1.77 2.21
C VAL A 179 13.89 0.57 1.74
N LEU A 180 14.22 0.52 0.43
CA LEU A 180 15.05 -0.57 -0.11
C LEU A 180 16.48 -0.54 0.46
N LYS A 181 17.07 0.66 0.59
CA LYS A 181 18.39 0.80 1.25
C LYS A 181 18.36 0.35 2.71
N LEU A 182 17.33 0.72 3.46
CA LEU A 182 17.21 0.30 4.86
C LEU A 182 17.05 -1.22 5.00
N TYR A 183 16.31 -1.88 4.11
CA TYR A 183 16.22 -3.34 4.09
C TYR A 183 17.55 -4.02 3.72
N GLN A 184 18.38 -3.38 2.89
CA GLN A 184 19.72 -3.87 2.57
C GLN A 184 20.67 -3.74 3.77
N LEU A 185 20.59 -2.63 4.49
CA LEU A 185 21.41 -2.35 5.68
C LEU A 185 20.95 -3.13 6.93
N ASN A 186 19.65 -3.42 7.04
CA ASN A 186 19.03 -4.10 8.18
C ASN A 186 18.25 -5.34 7.72
N PRO A 187 18.94 -6.47 7.49
CA PRO A 187 18.35 -7.70 6.97
C PRO A 187 17.20 -8.29 7.80
N ASP A 188 17.16 -8.01 9.10
CA ASP A 188 16.18 -8.46 10.09
C ASP A 188 14.84 -7.72 9.98
N ARG A 189 14.84 -6.51 9.42
CA ARG A 189 13.65 -5.68 9.23
C ARG A 189 13.00 -5.89 7.86
N TYR A 190 13.50 -6.81 7.04
CA TYR A 190 13.03 -7.05 5.66
C TYR A 190 11.57 -7.50 5.62
N ASP A 191 10.76 -6.81 4.83
CA ASP A 191 9.37 -7.20 4.53
C ASP A 191 9.16 -7.39 3.02
N GLU A 192 8.84 -8.63 2.62
CA GLU A 192 8.54 -8.97 1.22
C GLU A 192 7.29 -8.23 0.70
N THR A 193 6.30 -7.99 1.55
CA THR A 193 5.04 -7.35 1.15
C THR A 193 5.28 -5.93 0.69
N THR A 194 6.07 -5.16 1.45
CA THR A 194 6.50 -3.81 1.05
C THR A 194 7.35 -3.84 -0.21
N VAL A 195 8.32 -4.75 -0.33
CA VAL A 195 9.15 -4.89 -1.55
C VAL A 195 8.32 -5.19 -2.79
N ARG A 196 7.29 -6.04 -2.66
CA ARG A 196 6.33 -6.34 -3.73
C ARG A 196 5.60 -5.08 -4.19
N LEU A 197 5.11 -4.26 -3.26
CA LEU A 197 4.44 -2.99 -3.58
C LEU A 197 5.41 -2.02 -4.27
N VAL A 198 6.65 -1.91 -3.79
CA VAL A 198 7.68 -1.07 -4.42
C VAL A 198 7.94 -1.50 -5.87
N LEU A 199 8.12 -2.79 -6.13
CA LEU A 199 8.34 -3.32 -7.48
C LEU A 199 7.17 -2.99 -8.42
N LEU A 200 5.94 -3.16 -7.95
CA LEU A 200 4.76 -2.87 -8.77
C LEU A 200 4.56 -1.36 -8.97
N LYS A 201 4.81 -0.53 -7.96
CA LYS A 201 4.74 0.93 -8.07
C LYS A 201 5.79 1.50 -9.01
N THR A 202 7.02 0.99 -8.98
CA THR A 202 8.08 1.42 -9.90
C THR A 202 7.77 1.02 -11.35
N LEU A 203 7.13 -0.14 -11.59
CA LEU A 203 6.61 -0.51 -12.92
C LEU A 203 5.56 0.46 -13.46
N MET A 204 4.71 1.03 -12.60
CA MET A 204 3.70 2.00 -13.03
C MET A 204 4.29 3.32 -13.56
N VAL A 205 5.56 3.61 -13.27
CA VAL A 205 6.23 4.86 -13.63
C VAL A 205 7.16 4.69 -14.86
N LEU A 206 7.08 3.54 -15.55
CA LEU A 206 7.77 3.36 -16.82
C LEU A 206 7.44 4.49 -17.82
N PRO A 207 8.44 5.00 -18.58
CA PRO A 207 9.79 4.47 -18.80
C PRO A 207 10.88 4.99 -17.84
N SER A 208 10.54 5.51 -16.66
CA SER A 208 11.56 5.94 -15.69
C SER A 208 12.48 4.77 -15.32
N SER A 209 13.77 5.06 -15.08
CA SER A 209 14.76 4.05 -14.67
C SER A 209 14.58 3.53 -13.25
N ASP A 210 13.54 3.96 -12.54
CA ASP A 210 13.33 3.66 -11.13
C ASP A 210 13.11 2.16 -10.88
N PHE A 211 12.49 1.46 -11.83
CA PHE A 211 12.34 0.01 -11.73
C PHE A 211 13.70 -0.70 -11.79
N ALA A 212 14.56 -0.33 -12.75
CA ALA A 212 15.91 -0.89 -12.80
C ALA A 212 16.77 -0.51 -11.58
N LEU A 213 16.60 0.69 -11.01
CA LEU A 213 17.26 1.07 -9.75
C LEU A 213 16.78 0.22 -8.56
N ALA A 214 15.47 0.01 -8.44
CA ALA A 214 14.89 -0.83 -7.40
C ALA A 214 15.43 -2.27 -7.49
N LYS A 215 15.54 -2.82 -8.71
CA LYS A 215 16.12 -4.14 -8.96
C LYS A 215 17.55 -4.28 -8.42
N CYS A 216 18.36 -3.23 -8.50
CA CYS A 216 19.73 -3.25 -8.00
C CYS A 216 19.81 -3.29 -6.46
N LEU A 217 18.77 -2.83 -5.75
CA LEU A 217 18.73 -2.76 -4.29
C LEU A 217 18.01 -3.96 -3.65
N ILE A 218 17.31 -4.78 -4.44
CA ILE A 218 16.54 -5.92 -3.94
C ILE A 218 17.36 -7.20 -4.00
N ASP A 219 17.50 -7.86 -2.85
CA ASP A 219 18.06 -9.22 -2.79
C ASP A 219 17.05 -10.23 -3.34
N THR A 220 17.33 -10.75 -4.54
CA THR A 220 16.46 -11.72 -5.23
C THR A 220 16.33 -13.07 -4.51
N ASN A 221 17.25 -13.41 -3.59
CA ASN A 221 17.21 -14.67 -2.86
C ASN A 221 16.16 -14.65 -1.74
N LYS A 222 15.81 -13.46 -1.23
CA LYS A 222 14.82 -13.27 -0.17
C LYS A 222 13.37 -13.23 -0.66
N LEU A 223 13.14 -13.02 -1.95
CA LEU A 223 11.79 -13.01 -2.52
C LEU A 223 11.18 -14.42 -2.43
N GLY A 224 10.07 -14.62 -1.73
CA GLY A 224 9.37 -15.91 -1.69
C GLY A 224 8.66 -16.26 -3.00
N SER A 225 8.03 -15.28 -3.66
CA SER A 225 7.26 -15.51 -4.89
C SER A 225 8.16 -15.80 -6.12
N PRO A 226 7.96 -16.95 -6.81
CA PRO A 226 8.69 -17.27 -8.04
C PRO A 226 8.36 -16.33 -9.21
N GLU A 227 7.20 -15.71 -9.22
CA GLU A 227 6.76 -14.71 -10.21
C GLU A 227 7.54 -13.40 -10.04
N LEU A 228 7.67 -12.91 -8.81
CA LEU A 228 8.49 -11.73 -8.51
C LEU A 228 9.96 -11.97 -8.82
N ARG A 229 10.50 -13.17 -8.52
CA ARG A 229 11.86 -13.53 -8.94
C ARG A 229 12.01 -13.48 -10.46
N ARG A 230 11.03 -14.01 -11.21
CA ARG A 230 11.05 -13.99 -12.68
C ARG A 230 10.99 -12.58 -13.25
N LEU A 231 10.16 -11.72 -12.65
CA LEU A 231 10.03 -10.30 -12.98
C LEU A 231 11.35 -9.54 -12.75
N VAL A 232 11.94 -9.65 -11.56
CA VAL A 232 13.21 -8.97 -11.23
C VAL A 232 14.34 -9.50 -12.13
N LYS A 233 14.42 -10.81 -12.37
CA LYS A 233 15.43 -11.40 -13.26
C LYS A 233 15.20 -11.10 -14.75
N GLY A 234 14.08 -10.49 -15.14
CA GLY A 234 13.77 -10.16 -16.54
C GLY A 234 13.56 -11.41 -17.41
N THR A 235 13.20 -12.54 -16.81
CA THR A 235 13.04 -13.83 -17.51
C THR A 235 11.63 -14.01 -18.07
N TYR A 236 10.70 -13.10 -17.77
CA TYR A 236 9.38 -13.11 -18.36
C TYR A 236 9.45 -12.67 -19.83
N LYS A 237 9.23 -13.62 -20.74
CA LYS A 237 9.13 -13.37 -22.18
C LYS A 237 7.68 -13.66 -22.60
N PRO A 238 6.96 -12.66 -23.14
CA PRO A 238 5.68 -12.93 -23.80
C PRO A 238 5.89 -13.91 -24.94
N SER A 239 4.89 -14.75 -25.22
CA SER A 239 4.90 -15.58 -26.42
C SER A 239 4.99 -14.69 -27.66
N THR A 240 5.83 -15.07 -28.62
CA THR A 240 5.93 -14.39 -29.91
C THR A 240 4.77 -14.76 -30.84
N ASN A 241 3.95 -15.74 -30.46
CA ASN A 241 2.81 -16.19 -31.26
C ASN A 241 1.61 -15.22 -31.12
N ALA A 242 1.18 -14.63 -32.24
CA ALA A 242 0.10 -13.66 -32.29
C ALA A 242 -1.27 -14.23 -31.85
N THR A 243 -1.46 -15.56 -31.94
CA THR A 243 -2.72 -16.24 -31.59
C THR A 243 -2.73 -16.82 -30.17
N GLU A 244 -1.60 -16.83 -29.46
CA GLU A 244 -1.56 -17.37 -28.10
C GLU A 244 -2.01 -16.29 -27.10
N PRO A 245 -3.06 -16.53 -26.30
CA PRO A 245 -3.47 -15.57 -25.29
C PRO A 245 -2.36 -15.37 -24.26
N PHE A 246 -2.23 -14.14 -23.74
CA PHE A 246 -1.32 -13.86 -22.64
C PHE A 246 -1.65 -14.79 -21.46
N LYS A 247 -0.75 -15.72 -21.14
CA LYS A 247 -0.88 -16.58 -19.96
C LYS A 247 -0.68 -15.71 -18.72
N LEU A 248 -1.77 -15.26 -18.11
CA LEU A 248 -1.74 -14.63 -16.79
C LEU A 248 -1.47 -15.72 -15.74
N PRO A 249 -0.33 -15.68 -15.04
CA PRO A 249 -0.15 -16.51 -13.84
C PRO A 249 -1.24 -16.17 -12.83
N GLN A 250 -1.80 -17.18 -12.16
CA GLN A 250 -2.97 -17.03 -11.27
C GLN A 250 -2.74 -16.03 -10.12
N GLU A 251 -1.49 -15.79 -9.74
CA GLU A 251 -1.12 -14.86 -8.66
C GLU A 251 -1.11 -13.38 -9.09
N ILE A 252 -0.84 -13.09 -10.37
CA ILE A 252 -0.70 -11.71 -10.87
C ILE A 252 -1.99 -10.89 -10.69
N PRO A 253 -3.19 -11.40 -11.04
CA PRO A 253 -4.43 -10.65 -10.82
C PRO A 253 -4.70 -10.32 -9.35
N LYS A 254 -4.31 -11.20 -8.42
CA LYS A 254 -4.46 -10.94 -6.97
C LYS A 254 -3.52 -9.83 -6.50
N MET A 255 -2.29 -9.82 -7.02
CA MET A 255 -1.28 -8.81 -6.71
C MET A 255 -1.60 -7.44 -7.29
N ILE A 256 -2.18 -7.40 -8.49
CA ILE A 256 -2.54 -6.14 -9.16
C ILE A 256 -3.75 -5.47 -8.48
N ARG A 257 -4.71 -6.25 -7.99
CA ARG A 257 -5.92 -5.72 -7.32
C ARG A 257 -5.62 -4.88 -6.09
N SER A 258 -4.49 -5.08 -5.42
CA SER A 258 -4.11 -4.29 -4.25
C SER A 258 -3.55 -2.90 -4.59
N ILE A 259 -3.39 -2.57 -5.88
CA ILE A 259 -2.80 -1.30 -6.31
C ILE A 259 -3.78 -0.52 -7.17
N THR A 260 -4.19 0.63 -6.66
CA THR A 260 -5.12 1.52 -7.35
C THR A 260 -4.45 2.08 -8.61
N GLY A 261 -5.09 1.92 -9.77
CA GLY A 261 -4.65 2.52 -11.03
C GLY A 261 -3.53 1.77 -11.77
N PHE A 262 -3.17 0.55 -11.36
CA PHE A 262 -2.11 -0.22 -12.03
C PHE A 262 -2.42 -0.51 -13.50
N GLU A 263 -3.61 -1.03 -13.82
CA GLU A 263 -4.01 -1.35 -15.20
C GLU A 263 -3.99 -0.11 -16.09
N GLU A 264 -4.47 1.02 -15.57
CA GLU A 264 -4.47 2.31 -16.25
C GLU A 264 -3.05 2.81 -16.55
N ALA A 265 -2.12 2.64 -15.61
CA ALA A 265 -0.72 2.99 -15.81
C ALA A 265 -0.06 2.12 -16.91
N VAL A 266 -0.33 0.81 -16.90
CA VAL A 266 0.18 -0.12 -17.91
C VAL A 266 -0.39 0.19 -19.29
N LYS A 267 -1.72 0.40 -19.42
CA LYS A 267 -2.37 0.80 -20.68
C LYS A 267 -1.83 2.14 -21.18
N THR A 268 -1.63 3.11 -20.28
CA THR A 268 -1.02 4.41 -20.61
C THR A 268 0.41 4.25 -21.14
N TYR A 269 1.23 3.40 -20.53
CA TYR A 269 2.57 3.10 -21.02
C TYR A 269 2.53 2.41 -22.39
N ALA A 270 1.68 1.41 -22.57
CA ALA A 270 1.49 0.74 -23.85
C ALA A 270 1.11 1.73 -24.97
N CYS A 271 0.17 2.65 -24.70
CA CYS A 271 -0.20 3.71 -25.63
C CYS A 271 0.99 4.63 -25.97
N ARG A 272 1.85 4.98 -25.00
CA ARG A 272 3.06 5.76 -25.27
C ARG A 272 4.03 5.01 -26.19
N VAL A 273 4.21 3.71 -25.99
CA VAL A 273 5.04 2.87 -26.85
C VAL A 273 4.45 2.83 -28.26
N ILE A 274 3.15 2.57 -28.39
CA ILE A 274 2.43 2.56 -29.67
C ILE A 274 2.62 3.89 -30.42
N ASN A 275 2.53 5.01 -29.70
CA ASN A 275 2.71 6.35 -30.26
C ASN A 275 4.11 6.59 -30.85
N VAL A 276 5.10 5.83 -30.40
CA VAL A 276 6.47 5.88 -30.92
C VAL A 276 6.68 4.87 -32.04
N THR A 277 6.07 3.68 -31.97
CA THR A 277 6.38 2.55 -32.87
C THR A 277 5.48 2.43 -34.08
N PHE A 278 4.24 2.93 -34.05
CA PHE A 278 3.27 2.76 -35.13
C PHE A 278 2.91 4.09 -35.81
N GLN A 279 2.84 4.08 -37.14
CA GLN A 279 2.19 5.16 -37.91
C GLN A 279 0.68 4.94 -38.01
N ASN A 280 0.29 3.69 -38.30
CA ASN A 280 -1.09 3.23 -38.33
C ASN A 280 -1.19 1.92 -37.55
N ILE A 281 -2.30 1.71 -36.84
CA ILE A 281 -2.56 0.47 -36.09
C ILE A 281 -3.99 0.01 -36.29
N GLU A 282 -4.18 -1.28 -36.57
CA GLU A 282 -5.52 -1.88 -36.64
C GLU A 282 -6.17 -1.93 -35.26
N LYS A 283 -7.48 -1.71 -35.20
CA LYS A 283 -8.27 -1.75 -33.97
C LYS A 283 -8.18 -3.11 -33.26
N SER A 284 -8.16 -4.21 -34.01
CA SER A 284 -7.99 -5.57 -33.50
C SER A 284 -6.67 -5.74 -32.73
N LEU A 285 -5.58 -5.26 -33.32
CA LEU A 285 -4.24 -5.29 -32.74
C LEU A 285 -4.14 -4.34 -31.54
N LEU A 286 -4.73 -3.14 -31.63
CA LEU A 286 -4.75 -2.17 -30.55
C LEU A 286 -5.52 -2.70 -29.33
N SER A 287 -6.71 -3.27 -29.54
CA SER A 287 -7.48 -3.93 -28.48
C SER A 287 -6.66 -5.03 -27.79
N ARG A 288 -5.96 -5.86 -28.57
CA ARG A 288 -5.09 -6.92 -28.04
C ARG A 288 -3.92 -6.36 -27.21
N LEU A 289 -3.24 -5.33 -27.69
CA LEU A 289 -2.11 -4.70 -26.98
C LEU A 289 -2.54 -4.02 -25.68
N LEU A 290 -3.78 -3.52 -25.62
CA LEU A 290 -4.38 -2.95 -24.40
C LEU A 290 -5.01 -4.01 -23.48
N GLY A 291 -4.74 -5.30 -23.73
CA GLY A 291 -5.20 -6.40 -22.86
C GLY A 291 -6.63 -6.87 -23.15
N GLY A 292 -7.11 -6.74 -24.38
CA GLY A 292 -8.48 -7.09 -24.76
C GLY A 292 -9.49 -5.98 -24.48
N ALA A 293 -9.05 -4.72 -24.64
CA ALA A 293 -9.88 -3.55 -24.42
C ALA A 293 -11.10 -3.53 -25.36
N ASP A 294 -12.26 -3.15 -24.84
CA ASP A 294 -13.47 -3.04 -25.65
C ASP A 294 -13.44 -1.82 -26.59
N ASP A 295 -14.41 -1.74 -27.49
CA ASP A 295 -14.49 -0.67 -28.47
C ASP A 295 -14.58 0.74 -27.84
N LYS A 296 -15.19 0.85 -26.66
CA LYS A 296 -15.35 2.12 -25.95
C LYS A 296 -14.05 2.56 -25.29
N GLU A 297 -13.33 1.62 -24.67
CA GLU A 297 -12.01 1.83 -24.09
C GLU A 297 -11.02 2.24 -25.17
N VAL A 298 -10.98 1.52 -26.29
CA VAL A 298 -10.11 1.84 -27.43
C VAL A 298 -10.38 3.25 -27.94
N ALA A 299 -11.65 3.63 -28.12
CA ALA A 299 -12.03 4.99 -28.54
C ALA A 299 -11.61 6.06 -27.51
N THR A 300 -11.69 5.74 -26.21
CA THR A 300 -11.29 6.63 -25.12
C THR A 300 -9.79 6.89 -25.14
N TYR A 301 -8.97 5.84 -25.30
CA TYR A 301 -7.51 5.98 -25.41
C TYR A 301 -7.11 6.66 -26.72
N ALA A 302 -7.73 6.31 -27.85
CA ALA A 302 -7.48 6.97 -29.12
C ALA A 302 -7.72 8.48 -29.01
N LYS A 303 -8.85 8.91 -28.43
CA LYS A 303 -9.13 10.33 -28.18
C LYS A 303 -8.10 10.98 -27.24
N ARG A 304 -7.72 10.28 -26.17
CA ARG A 304 -6.74 10.80 -25.18
C ARG A 304 -5.35 11.00 -25.77
N PHE A 305 -4.93 10.14 -26.69
CA PHE A 305 -3.62 10.20 -27.34
C PHE A 305 -3.64 10.91 -28.71
N GLY A 306 -4.81 11.42 -29.14
CA GLY A 306 -4.94 12.19 -30.37
C GLY A 306 -4.89 11.34 -31.65
N TRP A 307 -5.27 10.07 -31.58
CA TRP A 307 -5.28 9.16 -32.73
C TRP A 307 -6.54 9.32 -33.57
N GLU A 308 -6.38 9.39 -34.88
CA GLU A 308 -7.47 9.61 -35.82
C GLU A 308 -7.99 8.29 -36.38
N ALA A 309 -9.30 8.08 -36.30
CA ALA A 309 -9.95 6.92 -36.89
C ALA A 309 -9.98 7.06 -38.43
N LYS A 310 -9.40 6.08 -39.13
CA LYS A 310 -9.46 5.89 -40.58
C LYS A 310 -10.30 4.65 -40.91
N GLU A 311 -10.75 4.56 -42.16
CA GLU A 311 -11.48 3.40 -42.69
C GLU A 311 -12.67 2.96 -41.81
N GLY A 312 -13.54 3.90 -41.45
CA GLY A 312 -14.71 3.60 -40.62
C GLY A 312 -14.40 3.21 -39.17
N GLY A 313 -13.19 3.49 -38.68
CA GLY A 313 -12.76 3.19 -37.32
C GLY A 313 -12.08 1.84 -37.14
N ASN A 314 -11.73 1.17 -38.24
CA ASN A 314 -11.00 -0.10 -38.19
C ASN A 314 -9.48 0.11 -38.06
N VAL A 315 -8.97 1.27 -38.48
CA VAL A 315 -7.55 1.64 -38.39
C VAL A 315 -7.44 2.98 -37.67
N PHE A 316 -6.48 3.10 -36.76
CA PHE A 316 -6.12 4.36 -36.12
C PHE A 316 -4.81 4.88 -36.69
N PHE A 317 -4.82 6.12 -37.16
CA PHE A 317 -3.61 6.88 -37.46
C PHE A 317 -3.07 7.47 -36.18
N VAL A 318 -1.81 7.14 -35.89
CA VAL A 318 -1.15 7.38 -34.61
C VAL A 318 -0.29 8.63 -34.70
N ALA A 319 0.69 8.63 -35.61
CA ALA A 319 1.55 9.77 -35.89
C ALA A 319 2.17 9.65 -37.29
N ASN A 320 2.55 10.79 -37.88
CA ASN A 320 3.41 10.80 -39.06
C ASN A 320 4.88 10.83 -38.63
N HIS A 321 5.63 9.78 -38.94
CA HIS A 321 7.04 9.66 -38.52
C HIS A 321 8.01 10.27 -39.54
N ASP A 322 7.52 10.82 -40.66
CA ASP A 322 8.35 11.42 -41.72
C ASP A 322 9.27 12.56 -41.23
N ALA A 323 8.93 13.22 -40.12
CA ALA A 323 9.77 14.26 -39.50
C ALA A 323 10.77 13.73 -38.45
N THR A 324 10.82 12.41 -38.21
CA THR A 324 11.48 11.80 -37.04
C THR A 324 12.25 10.53 -37.37
N ILE A 325 13.19 10.60 -38.31
CA ILE A 325 14.32 9.66 -38.36
C ILE A 325 15.29 9.99 -37.21
N ARG A 326 14.82 9.91 -35.97
CA ARG A 326 15.64 10.00 -34.76
C ARG A 326 15.35 8.76 -33.92
N THR A 327 16.38 7.99 -33.63
CA THR A 327 16.29 6.81 -32.75
C THR A 327 15.71 7.22 -31.39
N ARG A 328 14.45 6.85 -31.12
CA ARG A 328 13.83 7.03 -29.81
C ARG A 328 14.10 5.77 -28.99
N ASN A 329 14.76 5.92 -27.84
CA ASN A 329 14.96 4.80 -26.91
C ASN A 329 13.64 4.56 -26.17
N ILE A 330 13.11 3.33 -26.30
CA ILE A 330 11.88 2.89 -25.63
C ILE A 330 12.22 2.23 -24.27
N ASP A 331 13.47 1.81 -24.11
CA ASP A 331 13.97 1.13 -22.92
C ASP A 331 14.52 2.09 -21.86
N GLU A 332 14.46 1.64 -20.60
CA GLU A 332 15.13 2.27 -19.46
C GLU A 332 16.64 2.33 -19.71
N LYS A 333 17.22 3.54 -19.76
CA LYS A 333 18.68 3.73 -19.71
C LYS A 333 19.10 4.19 -18.33
N ILE A 334 19.71 3.28 -17.58
CA ILE A 334 20.48 3.67 -16.38
C ILE A 334 21.77 4.34 -16.87
N GLN A 335 21.98 5.60 -16.53
CA GLN A 335 23.27 6.27 -16.69
C GLN A 335 24.07 6.18 -15.40
N PHE A 336 25.40 6.26 -15.49
CA PHE A 336 26.27 6.20 -14.32
C PHE A 336 25.94 7.28 -13.28
N SER A 337 25.48 8.46 -13.71
CA SER A 337 24.98 9.52 -12.82
C SER A 337 23.83 9.03 -11.93
N HIS A 338 22.88 8.25 -12.47
CA HIS A 338 21.74 7.73 -11.71
C HIS A 338 22.14 6.70 -10.63
N VAL A 339 23.24 5.99 -10.86
CA VAL A 339 23.78 4.98 -9.92
C VAL A 339 24.75 5.64 -8.94
N GLY A 340 25.50 6.66 -9.38
CA GLY A 340 26.48 7.37 -8.58
C GLY A 340 25.91 7.95 -7.30
N ASP A 341 24.71 8.54 -7.35
CA ASP A 341 24.04 9.09 -6.16
C ASP A 341 23.58 8.00 -5.17
N ILE A 342 23.29 6.80 -5.67
CA ILE A 342 22.96 5.64 -4.82
C ILE A 342 24.23 5.08 -4.18
N LEU A 343 25.31 4.93 -4.94
CA LEU A 343 26.58 4.39 -4.48
C LEU A 343 27.34 5.31 -3.53
N ARG A 344 27.29 6.64 -3.72
CA ARG A 344 27.90 7.62 -2.80
C ARG A 344 27.35 7.51 -1.38
N SER A 345 26.12 7.04 -1.26
CA SER A 345 25.42 6.87 0.00
C SER A 345 25.73 5.54 0.71
N ILE A 346 26.48 4.64 0.06
CA ILE A 346 26.88 3.31 0.57
C ILE A 346 28.28 3.33 1.20
N ASN A 347 29.06 4.42 1.05
CA ASN A 347 30.39 4.58 1.67
C ASN A 347 30.29 4.82 3.19
N VAL A 348 29.88 3.78 3.93
CA VAL A 348 30.41 3.49 5.26
C VAL A 348 31.82 2.90 5.02
N PRO A 349 32.86 3.27 5.79
CA PRO A 349 34.20 2.78 5.52
C PRO A 349 34.20 1.26 5.65
N LEU A 350 34.50 0.56 4.55
CA LEU A 350 35.04 -0.78 4.63
C LEU A 350 36.32 -0.66 5.45
N GLN A 351 36.25 -0.98 6.74
CA GLN A 351 37.44 -1.35 7.50
C GLN A 351 37.94 -2.63 6.86
N LEU A 352 38.87 -2.46 5.92
CA LEU A 352 39.76 -3.50 5.43
C LEU A 352 40.56 -3.97 6.64
N ALA A 353 40.28 -5.20 7.09
CA ALA A 353 41.18 -5.99 7.91
C ALA A 353 42.27 -6.59 7.03
#